data_AF-A0A8C0V497-F1
#
_entry.id   AF-A0A8C0V497-F1
#
_cell.length_a   1.000
_cell.length_b   1.000
_cell.length_c   1.000
_cell.angle_alpha   90.00
_cell.angle_beta   90.00
_cell.angle_gamma   90.00
#
_symmetry.space_group_name_H-M   'P 1'
#
loop_
_entity.id
_entity.type
_entity.pdbx_description
1 polymer ?
#
loop_
_entity_poly.entity_id
_entity_poly.type
_entity_poly.pdbx_seq_one_letter_code
_entity_poly.pdbx_strand_id
1 'polypeptide(L)'
;MQQRLPCCLSANAQGEQTGTSPSTSLPPCPANPCAGSCPSLPCLFPGLWHWERGWLGWISALPQAVECPVHFDPWREAWQRQPVLCPSWERALQHPLLPFQGGSVQVRMRLLLWAACSRLLPRGAGLCCPKPAVTAMVTASHHSLRPPALLATSSSAASAPAGFLQALVPRSRSPSCWSSQFNVPPSALLVARPVGVCSMMRLPLQESAEGLDVAFVGVPLDTGTSNRPGARFGPRQIRAESAMVRRYNGSTGAAPFDSLRVADIGDVNVNLYNLPDSCRLIRESYQEIVASGCVPLTLGGDHTITYPILQALAAKHGPLGLVHVDAHTDTGDAALGERIYHGSPFRRCVEEGLLDRGRVVQIGIRGSSYDPDPHKYSREQGFRVVPVEECWMKSLEPLMREVRAQMGDKPMYISFDIDGLDPAYAPGTGTPEIAGLTPAQALEIIRGCKGLNIVGCDLVEVAPMYDVSGNTALLGANLLFEMLCVLPGVKTL
;
A
#
# COMPACT_ATOMS: atom_id res chain seq x y z
N MET A 1 5.38 57.46 -18.03
CA MET A 1 5.33 58.04 -19.40
C MET A 1 5.97 57.03 -20.34
N GLN A 2 5.55 56.76 -21.58
CA GLN A 2 4.41 57.15 -22.46
C GLN A 2 4.48 56.19 -23.67
N GLN A 3 3.48 55.87 -24.52
CA GLN A 3 2.01 56.00 -24.48
C GLN A 3 1.42 54.96 -25.49
N ARG A 4 0.12 55.01 -25.84
CA ARG A 4 -0.55 54.04 -26.75
C ARG A 4 -0.97 54.67 -28.10
N LEU A 5 -1.08 53.83 -29.15
CA LEU A 5 -2.02 53.97 -30.31
C LEU A 5 -1.74 55.16 -31.28
N PRO A 6 -2.43 55.36 -32.44
CA PRO A 6 -3.73 54.81 -32.89
C PRO A 6 -3.90 54.37 -34.38
N CYS A 7 -5.17 54.11 -34.69
CA CYS A 7 -5.87 53.52 -35.86
C CYS A 7 -5.76 54.16 -37.27
N CYS A 8 -6.35 53.44 -38.25
CA CYS A 8 -7.06 53.93 -39.45
C CYS A 8 -8.38 53.13 -39.59
N LEU A 9 -9.57 53.76 -39.74
CA LEU A 9 -10.35 54.00 -40.99
C LEU A 9 -10.82 52.72 -41.72
N SER A 10 -12.05 52.55 -42.24
CA SER A 10 -13.31 53.35 -42.34
C SER A 10 -14.48 52.35 -42.62
N ALA A 11 -15.71 52.42 -42.09
CA ALA A 11 -16.75 53.48 -42.03
C ALA A 11 -17.62 53.66 -43.32
N ASN A 12 -18.78 52.97 -43.38
CA ASN A 12 -20.13 53.34 -43.93
C ASN A 12 -20.94 52.08 -44.32
N ALA A 13 -22.17 51.82 -43.84
CA ALA A 13 -23.48 52.50 -44.03
C ALA A 13 -24.19 52.07 -45.35
N GLN A 14 -25.51 51.82 -45.48
CA GLN A 14 -26.76 51.83 -44.65
C GLN A 14 -27.78 50.92 -45.39
N GLY A 15 -28.96 50.48 -44.91
CA GLY A 15 -29.74 50.61 -43.66
C GLY A 15 -30.69 49.38 -43.52
N GLU A 16 -31.39 49.12 -42.40
CA GLU A 16 -32.73 49.66 -42.03
C GLU A 16 -33.93 49.10 -42.87
N GLN A 17 -35.09 48.71 -42.32
CA GLN A 17 -35.58 48.67 -40.92
C GLN A 17 -36.85 47.77 -40.73
N THR A 18 -37.22 47.47 -39.46
CA THR A 18 -38.53 46.90 -38.95
C THR A 18 -38.91 45.46 -39.37
N GLY A 19 -39.69 44.63 -38.65
CA GLY A 19 -40.63 44.77 -37.50
C GLY A 19 -42.00 44.15 -37.91
N THR A 20 -42.85 43.46 -37.12
CA THR A 20 -42.94 43.04 -35.69
C THR A 20 -43.90 41.82 -35.56
N SER A 21 -44.06 41.22 -34.36
CA SER A 21 -44.91 40.03 -34.02
C SER A 21 -46.42 40.38 -33.74
N PRO A 22 -47.35 39.50 -33.21
CA PRO A 22 -47.32 38.06 -32.85
C PRO A 22 -48.60 37.18 -33.15
N SER A 23 -48.58 35.88 -32.73
CA SER A 23 -49.69 35.06 -32.13
C SER A 23 -50.75 34.21 -32.92
N THR A 24 -50.98 32.99 -32.38
CA THR A 24 -52.19 32.10 -32.34
C THR A 24 -52.88 31.49 -33.59
N SER A 25 -53.03 30.13 -33.63
CA SER A 25 -54.32 29.37 -33.69
C SER A 25 -54.16 27.84 -34.00
N LEU A 26 -55.25 27.04 -33.91
CA LEU A 26 -55.40 25.56 -34.11
C LEU A 26 -56.85 25.26 -34.59
N PRO A 27 -57.24 24.02 -35.03
CA PRO A 27 -56.48 22.81 -35.37
C PRO A 27 -56.55 22.55 -36.91
N PRO A 28 -57.32 21.63 -37.58
CA PRO A 28 -58.15 20.45 -37.21
C PRO A 28 -57.60 19.09 -37.77
N CYS A 29 -58.42 18.02 -37.79
CA CYS A 29 -58.09 16.69 -38.36
C CYS A 29 -59.02 16.27 -39.52
N PRO A 30 -58.56 15.34 -40.38
CA PRO A 30 -59.18 14.00 -40.54
C PRO A 30 -58.12 12.86 -40.45
N ALA A 31 -58.40 11.56 -40.34
CA ALA A 31 -59.62 10.78 -40.03
C ALA A 31 -59.22 9.34 -39.57
N ASN A 32 -60.15 8.37 -39.57
CA ASN A 32 -60.00 6.91 -39.31
C ASN A 32 -61.08 6.17 -40.17
N PRO A 33 -61.28 4.82 -40.20
CA PRO A 33 -60.86 3.78 -39.25
C PRO A 33 -60.34 2.42 -39.82
N CYS A 34 -59.79 1.57 -38.95
CA CYS A 34 -59.84 0.10 -39.03
C CYS A 34 -60.03 -0.49 -37.61
N ALA A 35 -60.50 -1.75 -37.51
CA ALA A 35 -60.92 -2.37 -36.24
C ALA A 35 -60.52 -3.86 -36.14
N GLY A 36 -60.54 -4.45 -34.94
CA GLY A 36 -60.56 -5.91 -34.76
C GLY A 36 -59.57 -6.50 -33.75
N SER A 37 -60.07 -6.72 -32.53
CA SER A 37 -59.66 -7.67 -31.47
C SER A 37 -58.76 -8.88 -31.79
N CYS A 38 -58.01 -9.31 -30.76
CA CYS A 38 -57.21 -10.56 -30.66
C CYS A 38 -57.92 -11.85 -31.09
N PRO A 39 -57.14 -12.93 -31.37
CA PRO A 39 -57.11 -14.03 -30.39
C PRO A 39 -55.71 -14.63 -30.09
N SER A 40 -55.68 -15.55 -29.13
CA SER A 40 -54.53 -16.33 -28.66
C SER A 40 -54.05 -17.42 -29.63
N LEU A 41 -52.77 -17.82 -29.54
CA LEU A 41 -52.20 -19.02 -30.19
C LEU A 41 -51.52 -19.96 -29.16
N PRO A 42 -51.70 -21.30 -29.26
CA PRO A 42 -51.09 -22.29 -28.36
C PRO A 42 -49.80 -22.92 -28.91
N CYS A 43 -49.21 -23.82 -28.12
CA CYS A 43 -47.93 -24.51 -28.31
C CYS A 43 -47.83 -25.42 -29.55
N LEU A 44 -46.59 -25.77 -29.94
CA LEU A 44 -46.16 -27.17 -30.08
C LEU A 44 -44.61 -27.33 -30.03
N PHE A 45 -44.16 -28.56 -29.75
CA PHE A 45 -42.80 -29.03 -29.41
C PHE A 45 -42.13 -29.79 -30.59
N PRO A 46 -40.98 -30.52 -30.48
CA PRO A 46 -39.95 -30.65 -29.41
C PRO A 46 -38.48 -30.48 -29.91
N GLY A 47 -37.47 -30.69 -29.04
CA GLY A 47 -36.06 -30.75 -29.47
C GLY A 47 -34.98 -31.05 -28.41
N LEU A 48 -35.20 -31.95 -27.45
CA LEU A 48 -34.22 -32.31 -26.40
C LEU A 48 -33.93 -33.82 -26.38
N TRP A 49 -32.66 -34.21 -26.20
CA TRP A 49 -32.21 -35.62 -26.14
C TRP A 49 -31.89 -36.09 -24.71
N HIS A 50 -32.12 -37.38 -24.45
CA HIS A 50 -31.94 -38.07 -23.17
C HIS A 50 -30.55 -38.73 -23.01
N TRP A 51 -30.12 -38.92 -21.75
CA TRP A 51 -29.63 -40.17 -21.07
C TRP A 51 -28.96 -39.75 -19.72
N GLU A 52 -29.13 -40.36 -18.52
CA GLU A 52 -30.12 -41.32 -17.99
C GLU A 52 -30.00 -41.39 -16.42
N ARG A 53 -30.21 -42.55 -15.74
CA ARG A 53 -29.85 -42.77 -14.31
C ARG A 53 -29.16 -44.14 -14.09
N GLY A 54 -28.31 -44.27 -13.06
CA GLY A 54 -27.54 -45.51 -12.80
C GLY A 54 -27.11 -45.81 -11.35
N TRP A 55 -28.08 -46.16 -10.50
CA TRP A 55 -28.00 -47.12 -9.36
C TRP A 55 -26.81 -47.15 -8.35
N LEU A 56 -27.13 -46.72 -7.11
CA LEU A 56 -27.07 -47.48 -5.83
C LEU A 56 -25.83 -48.34 -5.42
N GLY A 57 -25.38 -48.14 -4.16
CA GLY A 57 -25.07 -49.29 -3.28
C GLY A 57 -24.16 -49.08 -2.05
N TRP A 58 -24.68 -49.49 -0.87
CA TRP A 58 -23.97 -49.90 0.37
C TRP A 58 -23.20 -48.81 1.18
N ILE A 59 -23.13 -48.77 2.54
CA ILE A 59 -23.78 -49.33 3.76
C ILE A 59 -22.68 -49.36 4.86
N SER A 60 -22.89 -49.14 6.17
CA SER A 60 -23.88 -48.38 6.96
C SER A 60 -23.38 -48.26 8.42
N ALA A 61 -23.81 -47.26 9.19
CA ALA A 61 -23.86 -47.28 10.67
C ALA A 61 -24.67 -46.09 11.24
N LEU A 62 -25.41 -46.33 12.32
CA LEU A 62 -26.17 -45.38 13.18
C LEU A 62 -25.91 -45.82 14.65
N PRO A 63 -26.24 -45.06 15.74
CA PRO A 63 -27.46 -44.24 15.86
C PRO A 63 -27.45 -42.93 16.71
N GLN A 64 -28.54 -42.17 16.50
CA GLN A 64 -29.34 -41.42 17.50
C GLN A 64 -28.79 -40.18 18.27
N ALA A 65 -29.39 -39.03 17.90
CA ALA A 65 -30.16 -38.11 18.75
C ALA A 65 -29.51 -37.33 19.92
N VAL A 66 -29.47 -35.99 19.75
CA VAL A 66 -30.25 -35.04 20.59
C VAL A 66 -30.83 -33.96 19.67
N GLU A 67 -32.09 -33.56 19.87
CA GLU A 67 -32.70 -32.39 19.21
C GLU A 67 -32.85 -31.23 20.21
N CYS A 68 -32.48 -30.01 19.80
CA CYS A 68 -33.22 -28.79 20.14
C CYS A 68 -32.74 -27.59 19.28
N PRO A 69 -33.60 -26.92 18.51
CA PRO A 69 -33.23 -25.73 17.77
C PRO A 69 -33.45 -24.44 18.58
N VAL A 70 -32.70 -23.38 18.27
CA VAL A 70 -33.05 -22.00 18.65
C VAL A 70 -33.12 -21.18 17.36
N HIS A 71 -34.32 -20.68 17.06
CA HIS A 71 -34.56 -19.80 15.91
C HIS A 71 -33.93 -18.41 16.12
N PHE A 72 -33.67 -17.73 15.01
CA PHE A 72 -33.33 -16.31 14.98
C PHE A 72 -34.18 -15.56 13.94
N ASP A 73 -34.27 -14.24 14.13
CA ASP A 73 -34.93 -13.24 13.27
C ASP A 73 -36.49 -13.29 13.19
N PRO A 74 -37.17 -12.18 12.82
CA PRO A 74 -36.62 -10.86 12.46
C PRO A 74 -37.12 -9.66 13.29
N TRP A 75 -36.38 -8.55 13.21
CA TRP A 75 -36.84 -7.23 13.66
C TRP A 75 -37.99 -6.67 12.80
N ARG A 76 -38.96 -5.99 13.41
CA ARG A 76 -39.95 -5.16 12.70
C ARG A 76 -40.48 -3.99 13.56
N GLU A 77 -40.36 -2.78 13.00
CA GLU A 77 -41.18 -1.56 13.23
C GLU A 77 -41.53 -1.11 14.66
N ALA A 78 -40.90 -0.03 15.14
CA ALA A 78 -41.47 0.87 16.17
C ALA A 78 -40.82 2.28 16.17
N TRP A 79 -41.17 3.15 15.21
CA TRP A 79 -40.75 4.57 15.22
C TRP A 79 -41.91 5.50 14.83
N GLN A 80 -42.59 6.11 15.80
CA GLN A 80 -43.39 7.33 15.56
C GLN A 80 -43.74 8.11 16.83
N ARG A 81 -43.76 9.44 16.69
CA ARG A 81 -44.38 10.49 17.54
C ARG A 81 -43.59 10.96 18.78
N GLN A 82 -43.07 12.18 18.60
CA GLN A 82 -42.59 13.16 19.59
C GLN A 82 -43.80 13.81 20.34
N PRO A 83 -43.75 15.02 20.98
CA PRO A 83 -42.63 15.96 21.27
C PRO A 83 -42.64 16.61 22.68
N VAL A 84 -41.73 17.58 22.92
CA VAL A 84 -42.00 18.97 23.44
C VAL A 84 -40.92 19.55 24.40
N LEU A 85 -40.25 20.62 23.93
CA LEU A 85 -39.61 21.76 24.64
C LEU A 85 -38.22 21.67 25.35
N CYS A 86 -37.70 22.87 25.62
CA CYS A 86 -36.32 23.34 25.92
C CYS A 86 -36.44 24.53 26.96
N PRO A 87 -35.49 25.46 27.24
CA PRO A 87 -34.05 25.63 26.87
C PRO A 87 -33.09 26.15 28.00
N SER A 88 -31.82 26.45 27.62
CA SER A 88 -30.85 27.40 28.28
C SER A 88 -30.26 27.01 29.67
N TRP A 89 -29.04 27.40 30.10
CA TRP A 89 -28.36 28.73 30.12
C TRP A 89 -26.82 28.70 29.95
N GLU A 90 -26.16 29.87 29.98
CA GLU A 90 -24.73 30.09 29.64
C GLU A 90 -23.75 30.41 30.80
N ARG A 91 -22.46 30.10 30.55
CA ARG A 91 -21.17 30.78 30.90
C ARG A 91 -20.97 31.50 32.27
N ALA A 92 -20.04 30.95 33.08
CA ALA A 92 -19.18 31.60 34.08
C ALA A 92 -18.02 30.62 34.46
N LEU A 93 -16.82 30.97 34.97
CA LEU A 93 -16.03 32.23 35.06
C LEU A 93 -14.50 31.86 35.16
N GLN A 94 -13.59 32.74 35.64
CA GLN A 94 -12.13 32.52 35.68
C GLN A 94 -11.46 32.82 37.04
N HIS A 95 -10.70 31.85 37.60
CA HIS A 95 -9.51 31.97 38.53
C HIS A 95 -9.59 32.82 39.84
N PRO A 96 -8.60 32.75 40.80
CA PRO A 96 -7.51 31.79 41.04
C PRO A 96 -7.33 31.25 42.50
N LEU A 97 -6.64 30.09 42.63
CA LEU A 97 -5.67 29.65 43.67
C LEU A 97 -5.91 29.74 45.22
N LEU A 98 -5.95 28.55 45.85
CA LEU A 98 -5.28 28.12 47.13
C LEU A 98 -5.79 28.63 48.52
N PRO A 99 -5.56 27.89 49.64
CA PRO A 99 -5.39 26.43 49.80
C PRO A 99 -6.07 25.77 51.05
N PHE A 100 -6.03 24.43 51.11
CA PHE A 100 -6.10 23.53 52.30
C PHE A 100 -7.34 23.53 53.24
N GLN A 101 -8.06 22.39 53.29
CA GLN A 101 -7.96 21.41 54.39
C GLN A 101 -8.76 20.10 54.14
N GLY A 102 -8.26 18.99 54.72
CA GLY A 102 -8.95 17.75 55.15
C GLY A 102 -10.11 17.13 54.34
N GLY A 103 -9.90 15.93 53.77
CA GLY A 103 -11.00 15.08 53.28
C GLY A 103 -10.54 13.77 52.62
N SER A 104 -10.43 12.68 53.38
CA SER A 104 -9.95 11.38 52.88
C SER A 104 -11.08 10.41 52.52
N VAL A 105 -11.22 10.08 51.23
CA VAL A 105 -12.01 8.91 50.76
C VAL A 105 -11.20 8.16 49.71
N GLN A 106 -11.02 6.84 49.88
CA GLN A 106 -10.25 6.00 48.96
C GLN A 106 -11.12 5.49 47.81
N VAL A 107 -10.70 5.74 46.56
CA VAL A 107 -11.22 5.03 45.38
C VAL A 107 -10.31 3.84 45.10
N ARG A 108 -10.85 2.61 45.19
CA ARG A 108 -10.09 1.37 44.92
C ARG A 108 -10.08 1.04 43.43
N MET A 109 -8.93 1.27 42.78
CA MET A 109 -8.64 0.75 41.44
C MET A 109 -8.36 -0.76 41.50
N ARG A 110 -9.06 -1.57 40.69
CA ARG A 110 -8.83 -3.02 40.62
C ARG A 110 -7.75 -3.36 39.59
N LEU A 111 -6.59 -3.80 40.06
CA LEU A 111 -5.66 -4.62 39.26
C LEU A 111 -6.01 -6.10 39.49
N LEU A 112 -6.16 -6.86 38.40
CA LEU A 112 -6.31 -8.32 38.43
C LEU A 112 -5.08 -8.95 37.76
N LEU A 113 -4.27 -9.61 38.58
CA LEU A 113 -3.15 -10.45 38.17
C LEU A 113 -3.24 -11.72 39.01
N TRP A 114 -3.55 -12.86 38.37
CA TRP A 114 -3.81 -14.11 39.08
C TRP A 114 -2.68 -15.11 38.84
N ALA A 115 -1.78 -15.22 39.83
CA ALA A 115 -0.76 -16.25 39.88
C ALA A 115 -1.25 -17.39 40.79
N ALA A 116 -1.19 -18.63 40.29
CA ALA A 116 -1.71 -19.79 41.00
C ALA A 116 -0.60 -20.61 41.69
N CYS A 117 -0.81 -20.90 42.97
CA CYS A 117 -0.30 -22.04 43.74
C CYS A 117 1.14 -22.52 43.51
N SER A 118 2.00 -22.23 44.47
CA SER A 118 3.02 -23.18 44.95
C SER A 118 3.11 -23.11 46.48
N ARG A 119 2.75 -24.20 47.15
CA ARG A 119 2.89 -24.38 48.60
C ARG A 119 3.43 -25.78 48.90
N LEU A 120 4.71 -25.86 49.26
CA LEU A 120 5.23 -26.86 50.18
C LEU A 120 6.36 -26.20 50.99
N LEU A 121 6.36 -26.47 52.30
CA LEU A 121 7.31 -26.01 53.31
C LEU A 121 8.17 -27.24 53.75
N PRO A 122 9.24 -27.15 54.60
CA PRO A 122 9.51 -26.07 55.55
C PRO A 122 11.01 -25.75 55.90
N ARG A 123 11.18 -24.86 56.91
CA ARG A 123 12.33 -24.68 57.84
C ARG A 123 13.64 -24.04 57.33
N GLY A 124 14.11 -23.03 58.09
CA GLY A 124 15.48 -22.50 58.06
C GLY A 124 15.57 -21.07 58.60
N ALA A 125 16.25 -20.85 59.73
CA ALA A 125 16.52 -19.51 60.29
C ALA A 125 17.69 -18.80 59.56
N GLY A 126 17.87 -17.48 59.61
CA GLY A 126 17.04 -16.42 60.22
C GLY A 126 17.80 -15.08 60.34
N LEU A 127 17.08 -14.02 60.68
CA LEU A 127 17.56 -12.75 61.30
C LEU A 127 18.98 -12.22 60.95
N CYS A 128 19.07 -11.24 60.05
CA CYS A 128 19.19 -9.82 60.43
C CYS A 128 19.51 -8.87 59.25
N CYS A 129 19.08 -7.62 59.37
CA CYS A 129 19.48 -6.47 58.56
C CYS A 129 19.62 -5.27 59.53
N PRO A 130 20.47 -4.26 59.25
CA PRO A 130 19.95 -3.11 58.50
C PRO A 130 20.93 -2.50 57.46
N LYS A 131 20.43 -1.49 56.76
CA LYS A 131 21.07 -0.68 55.70
C LYS A 131 21.63 0.67 56.31
N PRO A 132 21.80 1.79 55.56
CA PRO A 132 22.97 2.12 54.72
C PRO A 132 23.53 3.58 54.88
N ALA A 133 24.68 3.87 54.28
CA ALA A 133 25.08 5.17 53.68
C ALA A 133 26.36 4.91 52.82
N VAL A 134 26.58 5.38 51.58
CA VAL A 134 26.29 6.64 50.84
C VAL A 134 27.24 7.79 51.20
N THR A 135 28.30 7.96 50.39
CA THR A 135 29.07 9.18 50.04
C THR A 135 30.30 8.73 49.21
N ALA A 136 30.88 9.43 48.22
CA ALA A 136 30.40 10.29 47.13
C ALA A 136 31.61 10.63 46.21
N MET A 137 31.35 11.35 45.11
CA MET A 137 32.33 12.08 44.26
C MET A 137 33.26 11.31 43.31
N VAL A 138 33.53 11.99 42.19
CA VAL A 138 34.34 11.58 41.05
C VAL A 138 35.51 12.55 40.92
N THR A 139 36.71 12.05 40.62
CA THR A 139 37.81 12.83 40.04
C THR A 139 38.49 12.01 38.95
N ALA A 140 38.74 12.62 37.80
CA ALA A 140 39.39 11.97 36.66
C ALA A 140 40.91 12.18 36.65
N SER A 141 41.64 11.28 36.00
CA SER A 141 43.00 11.50 35.48
C SER A 141 43.34 10.46 34.41
N HIS A 142 43.90 10.92 33.28
CA HIS A 142 44.54 10.02 32.31
C HIS A 142 45.92 9.60 32.83
N HIS A 143 46.37 8.38 32.50
CA HIS A 143 47.70 8.18 31.95
C HIS A 143 47.80 6.87 31.16
N SER A 144 48.59 6.89 30.09
CA SER A 144 48.86 5.75 29.22
C SER A 144 50.18 5.06 29.59
N LEU A 145 50.18 3.74 29.73
CA LEU A 145 51.39 2.92 29.71
C LEU A 145 51.17 1.68 28.84
N ARG A 146 52.16 1.37 27.99
CA ARG A 146 52.27 0.09 27.25
C ARG A 146 53.09 -0.92 28.06
N PRO A 147 52.95 -2.23 27.80
CA PRO A 147 53.35 -3.27 28.76
C PRO A 147 54.82 -3.70 28.62
N PRO A 148 55.42 -4.26 29.68
CA PRO A 148 56.54 -5.18 29.55
C PRO A 148 56.06 -6.56 29.08
N ALA A 149 56.87 -7.23 28.26
CA ALA A 149 56.75 -8.68 28.04
C ALA A 149 57.72 -9.42 28.97
N LEU A 150 57.47 -10.71 29.23
CA LEU A 150 58.52 -11.75 29.29
C LEU A 150 57.93 -13.17 29.50
N LEU A 151 58.35 -14.08 28.61
CA LEU A 151 58.48 -15.55 28.71
C LEU A 151 57.39 -16.45 29.34
N ALA A 152 57.26 -17.64 28.75
CA ALA A 152 56.38 -18.71 29.18
C ALA A 152 57.15 -19.85 29.89
N THR A 153 56.44 -20.60 30.74
CA THR A 153 56.81 -21.96 31.16
C THR A 153 55.60 -22.89 31.03
N SER A 154 55.87 -24.16 30.73
CA SER A 154 54.86 -25.15 30.33
C SER A 154 54.21 -25.87 31.51
N SER A 155 52.92 -26.21 31.36
CA SER A 155 52.34 -27.41 31.99
C SER A 155 51.43 -28.13 30.98
N SER A 156 51.26 -29.44 31.15
CA SER A 156 50.66 -30.34 30.15
C SER A 156 49.20 -30.69 30.44
N ALA A 157 48.38 -30.74 29.40
CA ALA A 157 47.10 -31.44 29.38
C ALA A 157 47.04 -32.36 28.15
N ALA A 158 46.41 -33.54 28.30
CA ALA A 158 46.57 -34.64 27.35
C ALA A 158 45.77 -34.49 26.04
N SER A 159 46.31 -35.06 24.96
CA SER A 159 45.69 -35.10 23.64
C SER A 159 44.55 -36.12 23.56
N ALA A 160 43.35 -35.67 23.22
CA ALA A 160 42.29 -36.51 22.65
C ALA A 160 42.43 -36.56 21.12
N PRO A 161 42.13 -37.70 20.45
CA PRO A 161 42.43 -37.88 19.03
C PRO A 161 41.50 -37.09 18.11
N ALA A 162 42.08 -36.21 17.28
CA ALA A 162 41.37 -35.57 16.18
C ALA A 162 41.11 -36.60 15.06
N GLY A 163 39.89 -37.16 15.02
CA GLY A 163 39.61 -38.27 14.09
C GLY A 163 38.15 -38.66 13.84
N PHE A 164 37.15 -37.87 14.25
CA PHE A 164 35.74 -38.24 14.00
C PHE A 164 34.77 -37.05 13.92
N LEU A 165 34.86 -36.24 12.84
CA LEU A 165 33.77 -35.33 12.40
C LEU A 165 33.97 -34.79 10.96
N GLN A 166 34.50 -35.61 10.05
CA GLN A 166 34.76 -35.22 8.65
C GLN A 166 34.07 -36.15 7.64
N ALA A 167 32.79 -36.44 7.90
CA ALA A 167 31.87 -37.14 7.00
C ALA A 167 30.46 -36.52 7.13
N LEU A 168 29.61 -36.74 6.13
CA LEU A 168 28.20 -36.30 6.08
C LEU A 168 27.92 -34.79 5.93
N VAL A 169 28.89 -33.99 5.49
CA VAL A 169 28.56 -32.96 4.48
C VAL A 169 28.70 -33.64 3.12
N PRO A 170 27.61 -33.84 2.35
CA PRO A 170 27.75 -34.21 0.96
C PRO A 170 28.52 -33.10 0.26
N ARG A 171 29.70 -33.41 -0.29
CA ARG A 171 30.26 -32.59 -1.37
C ARG A 171 29.32 -32.75 -2.55
N SER A 172 28.29 -31.91 -2.61
CA SER A 172 27.44 -31.77 -3.77
C SER A 172 28.37 -31.51 -4.95
N ARG A 173 28.37 -32.42 -5.92
CA ARG A 173 28.84 -32.08 -7.26
C ARG A 173 27.91 -30.98 -7.72
N SER A 174 28.41 -29.74 -7.71
CA SER A 174 27.69 -28.58 -8.22
C SER A 174 27.17 -28.93 -9.61
N PRO A 175 25.85 -28.86 -9.86
CA PRO A 175 25.31 -28.97 -11.21
C PRO A 175 25.74 -27.72 -11.99
N SER A 176 26.94 -27.76 -12.55
CA SER A 176 27.38 -26.79 -13.55
C SER A 176 26.39 -26.81 -14.72
N CYS A 177 26.15 -25.64 -15.31
CA CYS A 177 25.19 -25.38 -16.39
C CYS A 177 23.71 -25.76 -16.12
N TRP A 178 23.10 -25.08 -15.16
CA TRP A 178 21.90 -24.30 -15.50
C TRP A 178 22.23 -22.81 -15.45
N SER A 179 23.07 -22.36 -16.40
CA SER A 179 23.42 -20.96 -16.59
C SER A 179 22.25 -20.22 -17.26
N SER A 180 21.17 -20.06 -16.51
CA SER A 180 20.10 -19.12 -16.86
C SER A 180 20.70 -17.73 -17.08
N GLN A 181 20.30 -17.07 -18.16
CA GLN A 181 20.67 -15.67 -18.42
C GLN A 181 20.13 -14.71 -17.33
N PHE A 182 19.06 -15.15 -16.65
CA PHE A 182 18.26 -14.41 -15.70
C PHE A 182 18.29 -15.06 -14.31
N ASN A 183 18.05 -14.25 -13.28
CA ASN A 183 17.90 -14.71 -11.91
C ASN A 183 16.50 -15.30 -11.70
N VAL A 184 16.42 -16.52 -11.17
CA VAL A 184 15.17 -17.29 -11.08
C VAL A 184 14.92 -17.70 -9.62
N PRO A 185 13.75 -17.36 -9.03
CA PRO A 185 13.39 -17.79 -7.68
C PRO A 185 13.49 -19.31 -7.46
N PRO A 186 14.07 -19.77 -6.33
CA PRO A 186 14.27 -21.20 -6.06
C PRO A 186 12.94 -21.95 -5.95
N SER A 187 12.82 -23.03 -6.74
CA SER A 187 11.59 -23.82 -6.80
C SER A 187 11.25 -24.46 -5.46
N ALA A 188 10.02 -24.24 -4.98
CA ALA A 188 9.49 -24.85 -3.76
C ALA A 188 9.38 -26.39 -3.82
N LEU A 189 9.56 -26.99 -5.00
CA LEU A 189 9.67 -28.45 -5.18
C LEU A 189 11.05 -29.00 -4.74
N LEU A 190 12.05 -28.14 -4.61
CA LEU A 190 13.45 -28.49 -4.31
C LEU A 190 13.99 -27.81 -3.05
N VAL A 191 13.55 -26.57 -2.78
CA VAL A 191 13.99 -25.77 -1.63
C VAL A 191 12.77 -25.24 -0.89
N ALA A 192 12.52 -25.75 0.32
CA ALA A 192 11.40 -25.35 1.18
C ALA A 192 11.32 -23.82 1.30
N ARG A 193 10.10 -23.26 1.28
CA ARG A 193 9.90 -21.80 1.28
C ARG A 193 10.53 -21.05 2.47
N PRO A 194 10.46 -21.52 3.74
CA PRO A 194 10.97 -20.77 4.88
C PRO A 194 12.49 -20.89 5.12
N VAL A 195 13.29 -21.39 4.16
CA VAL A 195 14.76 -21.43 4.28
C VAL A 195 15.47 -20.58 3.22
N GLY A 196 16.66 -20.11 3.56
CA GLY A 196 17.45 -19.17 2.75
C GLY A 196 17.46 -17.77 3.35
N VAL A 197 18.03 -16.81 2.63
CA VAL A 197 17.99 -15.39 3.01
C VAL A 197 16.60 -14.81 2.68
N CYS A 198 16.11 -13.91 3.54
CA CYS A 198 14.82 -13.24 3.39
C CYS A 198 14.89 -12.05 2.41
N SER A 199 15.18 -12.34 1.14
CA SER A 199 15.17 -11.40 0.02
C SER A 199 13.84 -11.43 -0.73
N MET A 200 13.55 -10.37 -1.48
CA MET A 200 12.32 -10.22 -2.24
C MET A 200 12.15 -11.37 -3.25
N MET A 201 11.03 -12.08 -3.13
CA MET A 201 10.69 -13.30 -3.86
C MET A 201 11.77 -14.40 -3.81
N ARG A 202 12.65 -14.36 -2.81
CA ARG A 202 13.83 -15.25 -2.66
C ARG A 202 14.83 -15.15 -3.82
N LEU A 203 14.92 -13.98 -4.46
CA LEU A 203 15.93 -13.67 -5.48
C LEU A 203 17.33 -13.54 -4.86
N PRO A 204 18.41 -13.56 -5.68
CA PRO A 204 19.74 -13.15 -5.22
C PRO A 204 19.70 -11.72 -4.64
N LEU A 205 20.50 -11.50 -3.59
CA LEU A 205 20.89 -10.16 -3.17
C LEU A 205 22.06 -9.69 -4.05
N GLN A 206 22.05 -8.43 -4.48
CA GLN A 206 23.13 -7.80 -5.23
C GLN A 206 23.45 -6.42 -4.63
N GLU A 207 24.73 -6.02 -4.63
CA GLU A 207 25.17 -4.76 -3.98
C GLU A 207 24.86 -3.49 -4.79
N SER A 208 24.49 -3.63 -6.07
CA SER A 208 24.16 -2.51 -6.97
C SER A 208 23.13 -2.92 -8.02
N ALA A 209 22.57 -1.95 -8.74
CA ALA A 209 21.69 -2.17 -9.88
C ALA A 209 22.43 -2.45 -11.21
N GLU A 210 23.74 -2.72 -11.19
CA GLU A 210 24.52 -2.92 -12.41
C GLU A 210 24.16 -4.24 -13.12
N GLY A 211 23.93 -4.17 -14.43
CA GLY A 211 23.63 -5.35 -15.26
C GLY A 211 22.27 -6.02 -14.96
N LEU A 212 21.41 -5.39 -14.16
CA LEU A 212 20.02 -5.78 -13.94
C LEU A 212 19.09 -5.02 -14.89
N ASP A 213 18.04 -5.69 -15.36
CA ASP A 213 16.95 -5.02 -16.07
C ASP A 213 15.96 -4.40 -15.07
N VAL A 214 15.77 -5.04 -13.90
CA VAL A 214 14.83 -4.64 -12.84
C VAL A 214 15.45 -4.90 -11.46
N ALA A 215 15.25 -3.99 -10.51
CA ALA A 215 15.72 -4.14 -9.14
C ALA A 215 14.58 -3.93 -8.13
N PHE A 216 14.39 -4.88 -7.23
CA PHE A 216 13.62 -4.67 -6.02
C PHE A 216 14.48 -3.92 -4.99
N VAL A 217 13.95 -2.82 -4.47
CA VAL A 217 14.66 -1.92 -3.56
C VAL A 217 13.72 -1.48 -2.44
N GLY A 218 14.16 -1.53 -1.18
CA GLY A 218 13.37 -1.06 -0.04
C GLY A 218 13.71 0.37 0.37
N VAL A 219 12.72 1.12 0.88
CA VAL A 219 12.94 2.46 1.46
C VAL A 219 12.26 2.55 2.83
N PRO A 220 12.93 2.11 3.92
CA PRO A 220 12.34 1.95 5.24
C PRO A 220 12.24 3.28 6.02
N LEU A 221 11.37 4.19 5.56
CA LEU A 221 11.14 5.52 6.14
C LEU A 221 9.65 5.72 6.47
N ASP A 222 9.30 6.24 7.64
CA ASP A 222 7.92 6.65 7.99
C ASP A 222 7.86 7.95 8.82
N THR A 223 8.81 8.85 8.57
CA THR A 223 8.96 10.11 9.30
C THR A 223 8.22 11.29 8.68
N GLY A 224 7.59 11.10 7.51
CA GLY A 224 6.61 12.01 6.93
C GLY A 224 5.16 11.62 7.26
N THR A 225 4.90 10.42 7.80
CA THR A 225 3.57 9.98 8.27
C THR A 225 3.03 10.89 9.36
N SER A 226 1.80 11.38 9.20
CA SER A 226 1.19 12.36 10.13
C SER A 226 0.36 11.78 11.28
N ASN A 227 0.13 10.45 11.30
CA ASN A 227 -0.84 9.80 12.20
C ASN A 227 -0.28 8.54 12.88
N ARG A 228 -0.23 7.42 12.14
CA ARG A 228 0.13 6.08 12.66
C ARG A 228 1.42 5.59 11.99
N PRO A 229 2.59 5.73 12.64
CA PRO A 229 3.86 5.24 12.08
C PRO A 229 3.92 3.71 12.12
N GLY A 230 4.79 3.13 11.30
CA GLY A 230 4.98 1.69 11.17
C GLY A 230 5.49 1.26 9.80
N ALA A 231 5.26 2.07 8.76
CA ALA A 231 5.64 1.76 7.38
C ALA A 231 7.16 1.56 7.20
N ARG A 232 8.02 2.08 8.09
CA ARG A 232 9.48 1.78 8.08
C ARG A 232 9.80 0.29 8.18
N PHE A 233 8.86 -0.55 8.63
CA PHE A 233 9.02 -2.00 8.70
C PHE A 233 8.38 -2.76 7.52
N GLY A 234 7.59 -2.09 6.68
CA GLY A 234 6.95 -2.63 5.48
C GLY A 234 7.91 -3.40 4.56
N PRO A 235 9.06 -2.83 4.15
CA PRO A 235 10.01 -3.49 3.24
C PRO A 235 10.59 -4.80 3.78
N ARG A 236 10.51 -5.02 5.10
CA ARG A 236 10.97 -6.26 5.75
C ARG A 236 9.88 -7.31 5.83
N GLN A 237 8.63 -6.93 6.12
CA GLN A 237 7.51 -7.89 6.15
C GLN A 237 7.11 -8.33 4.73
N ILE A 238 7.08 -7.40 3.76
CA ILE A 238 6.80 -7.74 2.35
C ILE A 238 7.80 -8.78 1.84
N ARG A 239 9.10 -8.64 2.14
CA ARG A 239 10.11 -9.66 1.80
C ARG A 239 9.82 -11.02 2.45
N ALA A 240 9.42 -11.07 3.71
CA ALA A 240 9.06 -12.31 4.39
C ALA A 240 7.90 -13.04 3.70
N GLU A 241 6.79 -12.33 3.45
CA GLU A 241 5.60 -12.93 2.84
C GLU A 241 5.79 -13.22 1.34
N SER A 242 6.68 -12.49 0.65
CA SER A 242 7.04 -12.76 -0.74
C SER A 242 7.60 -14.18 -0.98
N ALA A 243 8.04 -14.86 0.08
CA ALA A 243 8.42 -16.27 0.03
C ALA A 243 7.29 -17.21 -0.41
N MET A 244 6.02 -16.77 -0.47
CA MET A 244 4.88 -17.51 -1.04
C MET A 244 4.71 -17.35 -2.56
N VAL A 245 5.31 -16.32 -3.17
CA VAL A 245 5.17 -15.99 -4.61
C VAL A 245 5.76 -17.11 -5.50
N ARG A 246 5.43 -17.10 -6.80
CA ARG A 246 5.81 -18.11 -7.80
C ARG A 246 6.39 -17.43 -9.04
N ARG A 247 7.01 -18.22 -9.94
CA ARG A 247 7.77 -17.70 -11.08
C ARG A 247 6.92 -17.19 -12.26
N TYR A 248 5.70 -17.69 -12.39
CA TYR A 248 4.81 -17.42 -13.52
C TYR A 248 3.47 -16.90 -13.03
N ASN A 249 2.89 -15.96 -13.79
CA ASN A 249 1.53 -15.51 -13.58
C ASN A 249 0.55 -16.43 -14.31
N GLY A 250 -0.11 -17.32 -13.56
CA GLY A 250 -1.03 -18.32 -14.12
C GLY A 250 -2.31 -17.75 -14.74
N SER A 251 -2.61 -16.45 -14.55
CA SER A 251 -3.76 -15.78 -15.19
C SER A 251 -3.41 -15.07 -16.49
N THR A 252 -2.18 -14.59 -16.65
CA THR A 252 -1.76 -13.75 -17.79
C THR A 252 -0.69 -14.40 -18.67
N GLY A 253 -0.18 -15.57 -18.29
CA GLY A 253 0.94 -16.25 -18.96
C GLY A 253 2.30 -15.58 -18.72
N ALA A 254 2.37 -14.47 -17.98
CA ALA A 254 3.59 -13.67 -17.83
C ALA A 254 4.71 -14.45 -17.10
N ALA A 255 5.91 -14.41 -17.67
CA ALA A 255 7.11 -15.09 -17.16
C ALA A 255 8.28 -14.10 -16.97
N PRO A 256 8.24 -13.23 -15.93
CA PRO A 256 9.22 -12.16 -15.76
C PRO A 256 10.65 -12.67 -15.55
N PHE A 257 10.84 -13.72 -14.75
CA PHE A 257 12.17 -14.31 -14.46
C PHE A 257 12.78 -15.09 -15.63
N ASP A 258 12.02 -15.31 -16.70
CA ASP A 258 12.47 -15.94 -17.96
C ASP A 258 12.59 -14.88 -19.09
N SER A 259 12.44 -13.60 -18.73
CA SER A 259 12.42 -12.45 -19.63
C SER A 259 13.42 -11.36 -19.24
N LEU A 260 13.60 -11.09 -17.94
CA LEU A 260 14.36 -9.99 -17.37
C LEU A 260 15.27 -10.49 -16.24
N ARG A 261 16.44 -9.88 -16.06
CA ARG A 261 17.33 -10.13 -14.92
C ARG A 261 16.92 -9.25 -13.75
N VAL A 262 16.27 -9.88 -12.76
CA VAL A 262 15.74 -9.24 -11.55
C VAL A 262 16.60 -9.60 -10.33
N ALA A 263 16.87 -8.66 -9.42
CA ALA A 263 17.45 -8.98 -8.11
C ALA A 263 16.81 -8.12 -7.00
N ASP A 264 17.12 -8.46 -5.75
CA ASP A 264 16.89 -7.59 -4.59
C ASP A 264 18.20 -6.85 -4.31
N ILE A 265 18.20 -5.51 -4.31
CA ILE A 265 19.39 -4.69 -4.03
C ILE A 265 19.42 -4.17 -2.59
N GLY A 266 18.58 -4.71 -1.71
CA GLY A 266 18.52 -4.32 -0.31
C GLY A 266 17.70 -3.04 -0.08
N ASP A 267 18.08 -2.30 0.95
CA ASP A 267 17.36 -1.11 1.40
C ASP A 267 18.22 0.16 1.22
N VAL A 268 17.61 1.26 0.79
CA VAL A 268 18.22 2.59 0.87
C VAL A 268 18.46 2.94 2.34
N ASN A 269 19.68 3.34 2.67
CA ASN A 269 20.02 3.80 4.01
C ASN A 269 19.46 5.22 4.22
N VAL A 270 18.48 5.36 5.13
CA VAL A 270 17.75 6.62 5.38
C VAL A 270 18.05 7.20 6.76
N ASN A 271 17.88 8.52 6.90
CA ASN A 271 18.12 9.24 8.14
C ASN A 271 16.82 9.42 8.95
N LEU A 272 16.54 8.44 9.83
CA LEU A 272 15.34 8.39 10.68
C LEU A 272 15.15 9.58 11.66
N TYR A 273 16.06 10.55 11.66
CA TYR A 273 15.99 11.78 12.47
C TYR A 273 16.01 13.07 11.62
N ASN A 274 16.08 12.97 10.29
CA ASN A 274 16.10 14.09 9.37
C ASN A 274 15.45 13.71 8.03
N LEU A 275 14.19 14.14 7.83
CA LEU A 275 13.42 13.85 6.63
C LEU A 275 14.03 14.51 5.36
N PRO A 276 14.42 15.79 5.33
CA PRO A 276 15.14 16.38 4.19
C PRO A 276 16.42 15.62 3.79
N ASP A 277 17.22 15.15 4.75
CA ASP A 277 18.41 14.34 4.47
C ASP A 277 18.05 12.94 3.96
N SER A 278 16.96 12.33 4.45
CA SER A 278 16.42 11.10 3.88
C SER A 278 15.97 11.28 2.44
N CYS A 279 15.25 12.37 2.11
CA CYS A 279 14.86 12.66 0.72
C CYS A 279 16.08 12.84 -0.18
N ARG A 280 17.15 13.51 0.32
CA ARG A 280 18.42 13.63 -0.39
C ARG A 280 19.06 12.27 -0.67
N LEU A 281 19.19 11.42 0.34
CA LEU A 281 19.76 10.06 0.24
C LEU A 281 18.97 9.17 -0.72
N ILE A 282 17.63 9.20 -0.65
CA ILE A 282 16.75 8.45 -1.56
C ILE A 282 16.97 8.90 -3.00
N ARG A 283 16.98 10.21 -3.27
CA ARG A 283 17.22 10.72 -4.62
C ARG A 283 18.59 10.29 -5.15
N GLU A 284 19.64 10.38 -4.34
CA GLU A 284 21.00 9.98 -4.73
C GLU A 284 21.07 8.48 -5.07
N SER A 285 20.56 7.59 -4.23
CA SER A 285 20.52 6.15 -4.53
C SER A 285 19.68 5.83 -5.78
N TYR A 286 18.55 6.50 -5.99
CA TYR A 286 17.74 6.29 -7.19
C TYR A 286 18.39 6.87 -8.45
N GLN A 287 19.18 7.94 -8.35
CA GLN A 287 19.99 8.43 -9.48
C GLN A 287 21.00 7.37 -9.94
N GLU A 288 21.64 6.64 -9.01
CA GLU A 288 22.55 5.53 -9.34
C GLU A 288 21.81 4.34 -9.98
N ILE A 289 20.69 3.90 -9.38
CA ILE A 289 19.86 2.80 -9.92
C ILE A 289 19.37 3.12 -11.35
N VAL A 290 18.84 4.33 -11.54
CA VAL A 290 18.26 4.76 -12.80
C VAL A 290 19.35 5.04 -13.85
N ALA A 291 20.56 5.44 -13.42
CA ALA A 291 21.71 5.59 -14.32
C ALA A 291 22.22 4.26 -14.90
N SER A 292 22.13 3.13 -14.17
CA SER A 292 22.56 1.82 -14.69
C SER A 292 21.70 1.31 -15.87
N GLY A 293 20.51 1.89 -16.06
CA GLY A 293 19.50 1.43 -17.01
C GLY A 293 18.37 0.62 -16.38
N CYS A 294 18.52 0.24 -15.12
CA CYS A 294 17.59 -0.61 -14.38
C CYS A 294 16.27 0.10 -14.03
N VAL A 295 15.16 -0.66 -14.04
CA VAL A 295 13.83 -0.21 -13.57
C VAL A 295 13.66 -0.53 -12.08
N PRO A 296 13.43 0.46 -11.20
CA PRO A 296 13.15 0.19 -9.78
C PRO A 296 11.71 -0.32 -9.56
N LEU A 297 11.58 -1.34 -8.71
CA LEU A 297 10.33 -1.78 -8.10
C LEU A 297 10.45 -1.62 -6.58
N THR A 298 9.84 -0.57 -6.04
CA THR A 298 10.07 -0.12 -4.67
C THR A 298 9.17 -0.83 -3.66
N LEU A 299 9.78 -1.35 -2.60
CA LEU A 299 9.10 -1.73 -1.37
C LEU A 299 9.14 -0.50 -0.45
N GLY A 300 8.01 0.16 -0.27
CA GLY A 300 7.94 1.47 0.37
C GLY A 300 7.86 1.46 1.89
N GLY A 301 8.15 2.63 2.44
CA GLY A 301 7.63 3.08 3.73
C GLY A 301 6.47 4.04 3.48
N ASP A 302 6.50 5.24 4.08
CA ASP A 302 5.47 6.27 3.87
C ASP A 302 5.50 6.89 2.46
N HIS A 303 4.38 7.48 2.01
CA HIS A 303 4.26 7.98 0.62
C HIS A 303 5.23 9.14 0.29
N THR A 304 5.86 9.77 1.29
CA THR A 304 6.86 10.84 1.07
C THR A 304 8.06 10.34 0.28
N ILE A 305 8.35 9.03 0.27
CA ILE A 305 9.49 8.46 -0.48
C ILE A 305 9.33 8.65 -2.00
N THR A 306 8.11 8.73 -2.51
CA THR A 306 7.86 8.77 -3.96
C THR A 306 8.31 10.09 -4.58
N TYR A 307 8.32 11.19 -3.81
CA TYR A 307 8.84 12.48 -4.27
C TYR A 307 10.33 12.46 -4.67
N PRO A 308 11.29 12.11 -3.80
CA PRO A 308 12.71 12.01 -4.18
C PRO A 308 13.00 10.89 -5.21
N ILE A 309 12.17 9.84 -5.27
CA ILE A 309 12.22 8.83 -6.33
C ILE A 309 11.87 9.47 -7.69
N LEU A 310 10.74 10.19 -7.77
CA LEU A 310 10.34 10.89 -8.99
C LEU A 310 11.33 12.00 -9.39
N GLN A 311 12.00 12.67 -8.45
CA GLN A 311 13.11 13.58 -8.75
C GLN A 311 14.25 12.87 -9.52
N ALA A 312 14.59 11.63 -9.14
CA ALA A 312 15.63 10.85 -9.81
C ALA A 312 15.19 10.35 -11.19
N LEU A 313 13.99 9.79 -11.32
CA LEU A 313 13.51 9.26 -12.60
C LEU A 313 13.23 10.38 -13.62
N ALA A 314 12.59 11.48 -13.21
CA ALA A 314 12.29 12.60 -14.12
C ALA A 314 13.57 13.29 -14.63
N ALA A 315 14.67 13.29 -13.86
CA ALA A 315 15.96 13.80 -14.30
C ALA A 315 16.56 13.03 -15.50
N LYS A 316 16.22 11.73 -15.67
CA LYS A 316 16.63 10.93 -16.84
C LYS A 316 15.57 10.89 -17.95
N HIS A 317 14.29 10.83 -17.58
CA HIS A 317 13.19 10.51 -18.50
C HIS A 317 12.34 11.73 -18.92
N GLY A 318 12.55 12.89 -18.30
CA GLY A 318 11.65 14.04 -18.40
C GLY A 318 10.37 13.86 -17.57
N PRO A 319 9.40 14.78 -17.68
CA PRO A 319 8.17 14.74 -16.89
C PRO A 319 7.36 13.47 -17.13
N LEU A 320 7.03 12.75 -16.06
CA LEU A 320 6.47 11.40 -16.11
C LEU A 320 4.94 11.41 -16.14
N GLY A 321 4.36 10.39 -16.77
CA GLY A 321 2.96 10.02 -16.52
C GLY A 321 2.85 9.28 -15.20
N LEU A 322 1.69 9.31 -14.56
CA LEU A 322 1.47 8.70 -13.25
C LEU A 322 0.12 7.99 -13.20
N VAL A 323 0.15 6.68 -12.92
CA VAL A 323 -1.01 5.94 -12.43
C VAL A 323 -0.86 5.85 -10.91
N HIS A 324 -1.78 6.47 -10.20
CA HIS A 324 -1.82 6.58 -8.75
C HIS A 324 -3.05 5.83 -8.21
N VAL A 325 -2.84 4.88 -7.30
CA VAL A 325 -3.92 4.12 -6.64
C VAL A 325 -3.80 4.37 -5.14
N ASP A 326 -4.82 4.97 -4.53
CA ASP A 326 -4.73 5.59 -3.20
C ASP A 326 -6.16 5.90 -2.67
N ALA A 327 -6.35 6.04 -1.34
CA ALA A 327 -7.53 6.69 -0.77
C ALA A 327 -7.43 8.23 -0.82
N HIS A 328 -6.22 8.78 -0.84
CA HIS A 328 -5.92 10.21 -0.72
C HIS A 328 -5.40 10.80 -2.04
N THR A 329 -5.30 12.13 -2.11
CA THR A 329 -4.83 12.81 -3.34
C THR A 329 -3.37 13.23 -3.28
N ASP A 330 -2.76 13.26 -2.10
CA ASP A 330 -1.34 13.51 -1.85
C ASP A 330 -0.76 14.74 -2.57
N THR A 331 -1.63 15.76 -2.63
CA THR A 331 -1.38 17.10 -3.15
C THR A 331 -1.59 18.22 -2.11
N GLY A 332 -1.52 17.89 -0.82
CA GLY A 332 -1.50 18.89 0.26
C GLY A 332 -0.28 19.81 0.17
N ASP A 333 -0.42 21.07 0.62
CA ASP A 333 0.67 22.06 0.50
C ASP A 333 1.63 22.02 1.69
N ALA A 334 1.10 22.14 2.89
CA ALA A 334 1.86 22.13 4.13
C ALA A 334 1.00 21.62 5.28
N ALA A 335 1.59 20.81 6.14
CA ALA A 335 1.00 20.34 7.39
C ALA A 335 1.88 20.80 8.56
N LEU A 336 1.27 21.44 9.58
CA LEU A 336 1.96 21.99 10.76
C LEU A 336 3.11 22.98 10.46
N GLY A 337 3.19 23.50 9.23
CA GLY A 337 4.25 24.39 8.74
C GLY A 337 5.23 23.74 7.76
N GLU A 338 5.29 22.40 7.73
CA GLU A 338 6.21 21.65 6.88
C GLU A 338 5.60 21.29 5.52
N ARG A 339 6.39 21.42 4.44
CA ARG A 339 5.95 21.16 3.06
C ARG A 339 6.24 19.75 2.54
N ILE A 340 6.98 18.94 3.29
CA ILE A 340 7.40 17.58 2.90
C ILE A 340 6.91 16.63 4.00
N TYR A 341 5.86 15.89 3.67
CA TYR A 341 5.20 14.88 4.51
C TYR A 341 4.38 13.95 3.61
N HIS A 342 3.86 12.84 4.15
CA HIS A 342 3.26 11.77 3.33
C HIS A 342 2.16 12.28 2.40
N GLY A 343 1.16 13.02 2.91
CA GLY A 343 0.09 13.66 2.12
C GLY A 343 0.46 14.85 1.19
N SER A 344 1.67 14.93 0.63
CA SER A 344 2.13 16.04 -0.24
C SER A 344 3.02 15.77 -1.49
N PRO A 345 3.53 14.55 -1.77
CA PRO A 345 4.61 14.33 -2.76
C PRO A 345 4.21 14.78 -4.16
N PHE A 346 2.98 14.54 -4.60
CA PHE A 346 2.57 14.86 -5.96
C PHE A 346 2.39 16.36 -6.18
N ARG A 347 2.12 17.14 -5.12
CA ARG A 347 2.19 18.61 -5.20
C ARG A 347 3.63 19.11 -5.30
N ARG A 348 4.57 18.53 -4.55
CA ARG A 348 6.01 18.80 -4.75
C ARG A 348 6.45 18.47 -6.18
N CYS A 349 6.03 17.32 -6.70
CA CYS A 349 6.33 16.89 -8.07
C CYS A 349 5.75 17.82 -9.15
N VAL A 350 4.57 18.43 -8.92
CA VAL A 350 4.02 19.45 -9.84
C VAL A 350 4.81 20.75 -9.78
N GLU A 351 5.17 21.23 -8.59
CA GLU A 351 5.93 22.48 -8.43
C GLU A 351 7.34 22.41 -9.05
N GLU A 352 7.98 21.24 -9.02
CA GLU A 352 9.27 20.99 -9.68
C GLU A 352 9.15 20.48 -11.13
N GLY A 353 7.93 20.32 -11.67
CA GLY A 353 7.70 19.92 -13.06
C GLY A 353 8.03 18.45 -13.39
N LEU A 354 8.07 17.58 -12.39
CA LEU A 354 8.44 16.15 -12.52
C LEU A 354 7.34 15.30 -13.18
N LEU A 355 6.12 15.82 -13.31
CA LEU A 355 4.95 15.13 -13.87
C LEU A 355 4.42 15.82 -15.13
N ASP A 356 4.16 15.04 -16.17
CA ASP A 356 3.35 15.45 -17.31
C ASP A 356 1.88 15.50 -16.85
N ARG A 357 1.45 16.68 -16.40
CA ARG A 357 0.18 16.91 -15.70
C ARG A 357 -1.06 16.36 -16.42
N GLY A 358 -1.08 16.34 -17.75
CA GLY A 358 -2.19 15.77 -18.53
C GLY A 358 -2.24 14.24 -18.51
N ARG A 359 -1.17 13.60 -18.03
CA ARG A 359 -0.96 12.15 -17.95
C ARG A 359 -0.90 11.66 -16.50
N VAL A 360 -1.67 12.28 -15.62
CA VAL A 360 -1.85 11.85 -14.23
C VAL A 360 -3.28 11.36 -14.03
N VAL A 361 -3.43 10.18 -13.42
CA VAL A 361 -4.70 9.66 -12.93
C VAL A 361 -4.57 9.19 -11.48
N GLN A 362 -5.56 9.52 -10.64
CA GLN A 362 -5.66 9.11 -9.24
C GLN A 362 -6.94 8.30 -9.05
N ILE A 363 -6.85 7.07 -8.51
CA ILE A 363 -7.94 6.07 -8.52
C ILE A 363 -8.15 5.50 -7.11
N GLY A 364 -9.40 5.52 -6.62
CA GLY A 364 -9.78 5.00 -5.30
C GLY A 364 -10.02 6.08 -4.24
N ILE A 365 -9.98 7.35 -4.66
CA ILE A 365 -9.98 8.52 -3.78
C ILE A 365 -11.30 8.62 -3.00
N ARG A 366 -11.22 8.84 -1.68
CA ARG A 366 -12.36 8.84 -0.76
C ARG A 366 -12.01 9.55 0.56
N GLY A 367 -12.78 9.27 1.61
CA GLY A 367 -12.51 9.75 2.97
C GLY A 367 -13.13 11.12 3.29
N SER A 368 -12.95 11.56 4.53
CA SER A 368 -13.47 12.87 5.00
C SER A 368 -12.45 14.00 4.79
N SER A 369 -12.90 15.17 4.35
CA SER A 369 -12.02 16.30 3.99
C SER A 369 -12.17 17.51 4.94
N TYR A 370 -11.09 18.27 5.07
CA TYR A 370 -11.07 19.60 5.73
C TYR A 370 -11.61 20.72 4.83
N ASP A 371 -11.46 20.60 3.50
CA ASP A 371 -11.97 21.53 2.48
C ASP A 371 -13.26 20.96 1.83
N PRO A 372 -14.28 21.77 1.49
CA PRO A 372 -15.47 21.29 0.78
C PRO A 372 -15.19 20.69 -0.62
N ASP A 373 -14.02 20.94 -1.23
CA ASP A 373 -13.62 20.36 -2.52
C ASP A 373 -12.16 19.85 -2.48
N PRO A 374 -11.87 18.72 -1.78
CA PRO A 374 -10.51 18.19 -1.59
C PRO A 374 -9.74 17.97 -2.90
N HIS A 375 -10.45 17.66 -3.99
CA HIS A 375 -9.84 17.31 -5.27
C HIS A 375 -9.59 18.54 -6.16
N LYS A 376 -9.95 19.75 -5.69
CA LYS A 376 -9.82 21.00 -6.44
C LYS A 376 -8.42 21.17 -7.03
N TYR A 377 -7.38 21.05 -6.21
CA TYR A 377 -6.00 21.26 -6.65
C TYR A 377 -5.61 20.27 -7.77
N SER A 378 -5.86 18.97 -7.59
CA SER A 378 -5.59 17.96 -8.63
C SER A 378 -6.28 18.29 -9.96
N ARG A 379 -7.56 18.70 -9.92
CA ARG A 379 -8.30 19.09 -11.14
C ARG A 379 -7.80 20.41 -11.75
N GLU A 380 -7.40 21.40 -10.94
CA GLU A 380 -6.73 22.63 -11.40
C GLU A 380 -5.34 22.34 -12.00
N GLN A 381 -4.66 21.28 -11.55
CA GLN A 381 -3.45 20.80 -12.22
C GLN A 381 -3.74 20.07 -13.54
N GLY A 382 -4.96 19.57 -13.75
CA GLY A 382 -5.37 18.82 -14.93
C GLY A 382 -5.31 17.29 -14.74
N PHE A 383 -5.16 16.81 -13.51
CA PHE A 383 -5.18 15.39 -13.19
C PHE A 383 -6.59 14.81 -13.36
N ARG A 384 -6.67 13.56 -13.82
CA ARG A 384 -7.91 12.78 -13.73
C ARG A 384 -8.06 12.22 -12.32
N VAL A 385 -8.99 12.74 -11.54
CA VAL A 385 -9.37 12.15 -10.24
C VAL A 385 -10.55 11.22 -10.46
N VAL A 386 -10.47 9.98 -9.94
CA VAL A 386 -11.51 8.97 -9.99
C VAL A 386 -11.84 8.54 -8.54
N PRO A 387 -12.93 9.10 -7.96
CA PRO A 387 -13.40 8.72 -6.63
C PRO A 387 -13.79 7.24 -6.54
N VAL A 388 -13.78 6.67 -5.34
CA VAL A 388 -14.09 5.23 -5.15
C VAL A 388 -15.54 4.89 -5.53
N GLU A 389 -16.46 5.85 -5.43
CA GLU A 389 -17.85 5.75 -5.89
C GLU A 389 -17.94 5.48 -7.39
N GLU A 390 -16.99 6.00 -8.18
CA GLU A 390 -16.85 5.67 -9.61
C GLU A 390 -16.29 4.28 -9.86
N CYS A 391 -15.85 3.55 -8.84
CA CYS A 391 -15.30 2.20 -8.93
C CYS A 391 -16.22 1.10 -8.34
N TRP A 392 -17.15 1.43 -7.44
CA TRP A 392 -17.96 0.43 -6.74
C TRP A 392 -18.78 -0.50 -7.66
N MET A 393 -18.84 -1.77 -7.26
CA MET A 393 -19.68 -2.84 -7.83
C MET A 393 -19.51 -3.12 -9.34
N LYS A 394 -18.37 -2.76 -9.95
CA LYS A 394 -18.08 -3.02 -11.37
C LYS A 394 -16.60 -3.24 -11.67
N SER A 395 -16.32 -3.80 -12.85
CA SER A 395 -14.99 -3.95 -13.42
C SER A 395 -14.39 -2.61 -13.84
N LEU A 396 -13.08 -2.46 -13.66
CA LEU A 396 -12.29 -1.29 -14.06
C LEU A 396 -11.59 -1.46 -15.43
N GLU A 397 -11.80 -2.57 -16.15
CA GLU A 397 -11.29 -2.71 -17.53
C GLU A 397 -11.72 -1.57 -18.49
N PRO A 398 -12.94 -1.00 -18.41
CA PRO A 398 -13.31 0.19 -19.20
C PRO A 398 -12.48 1.41 -18.83
N LEU A 399 -12.33 1.72 -17.53
CA LEU A 399 -11.50 2.80 -17.03
C LEU A 399 -10.05 2.64 -17.50
N MET A 400 -9.50 1.44 -17.43
CA MET A 400 -8.11 1.19 -17.84
C MET A 400 -7.87 1.30 -19.35
N ARG A 401 -8.90 1.16 -20.21
CA ARG A 401 -8.78 1.52 -21.64
C ARG A 401 -8.57 3.02 -21.81
N GLU A 402 -9.30 3.84 -21.06
CA GLU A 402 -9.15 5.30 -21.08
C GLU A 402 -7.83 5.75 -20.46
N VAL A 403 -7.40 5.15 -19.35
CA VAL A 403 -6.10 5.41 -18.73
C VAL A 403 -4.96 5.06 -19.69
N ARG A 404 -5.00 3.92 -20.39
CA ARG A 404 -3.99 3.61 -21.42
C ARG A 404 -3.94 4.66 -22.54
N ALA A 405 -5.09 5.15 -23.00
CA ALA A 405 -5.15 6.21 -24.00
C ALA A 405 -4.62 7.56 -23.48
N GLN A 406 -4.82 7.87 -22.20
CA GLN A 406 -4.24 9.04 -21.53
C GLN A 406 -2.71 8.91 -21.38
N MET A 407 -2.19 7.72 -21.06
CA MET A 407 -0.75 7.49 -20.86
C MET A 407 0.02 7.45 -22.18
N GLY A 408 -0.43 6.70 -23.19
CA GLY A 408 0.29 6.47 -24.44
C GLY A 408 1.72 5.91 -24.24
N ASP A 409 2.58 6.11 -25.23
CA ASP A 409 3.92 5.47 -25.31
C ASP A 409 5.03 6.21 -24.53
N LYS A 410 4.72 7.39 -23.97
CA LYS A 410 5.65 8.19 -23.16
C LYS A 410 5.97 7.49 -21.82
N PRO A 411 7.15 7.72 -21.21
CA PRO A 411 7.48 7.24 -19.87
C PRO A 411 6.38 7.51 -18.82
N MET A 412 6.13 6.53 -17.96
CA MET A 412 5.20 6.64 -16.83
C MET A 412 5.66 5.83 -15.61
N TYR A 413 5.07 6.15 -14.47
CA TYR A 413 5.32 5.54 -13.17
C TYR A 413 4.02 5.00 -12.57
N ILE A 414 4.08 3.87 -11.84
CA ILE A 414 2.96 3.34 -11.06
C ILE A 414 3.26 3.57 -9.59
N SER A 415 2.43 4.36 -8.90
CA SER A 415 2.49 4.50 -7.45
C SER A 415 1.22 3.93 -6.83
N PHE A 416 1.39 3.07 -5.82
CA PHE A 416 0.30 2.28 -5.27
C PHE A 416 0.35 2.34 -3.74
N ASP A 417 -0.53 3.13 -3.15
CA ASP A 417 -0.81 3.04 -1.73
C ASP A 417 -1.66 1.80 -1.42
N ILE A 418 -1.28 1.06 -0.38
CA ILE A 418 -2.02 -0.11 0.05
C ILE A 418 -3.38 0.26 0.68
N ASP A 419 -3.55 1.49 1.19
CA ASP A 419 -4.79 2.05 1.71
C ASP A 419 -5.78 2.50 0.61
N GLY A 420 -5.35 2.53 -0.66
CA GLY A 420 -6.27 2.52 -1.80
C GLY A 420 -7.25 1.32 -1.79
N LEU A 421 -6.90 0.24 -1.09
CA LEU A 421 -7.75 -0.92 -0.86
C LEU A 421 -8.63 -0.78 0.38
N ASP A 422 -9.73 -1.53 0.45
CA ASP A 422 -10.53 -1.57 1.66
C ASP A 422 -9.76 -2.19 2.85
N PRO A 423 -9.87 -1.64 4.08
CA PRO A 423 -9.22 -2.17 5.29
C PRO A 423 -9.61 -3.61 5.66
N ALA A 424 -10.65 -4.19 5.06
CA ALA A 424 -10.93 -5.63 5.14
C ALA A 424 -9.87 -6.50 4.42
N TYR A 425 -9.09 -5.91 3.51
CA TYR A 425 -7.99 -6.56 2.78
C TYR A 425 -6.62 -5.99 3.17
N ALA A 426 -6.56 -4.69 3.49
CA ALA A 426 -5.34 -3.96 3.86
C ALA A 426 -5.45 -3.26 5.25
N PRO A 427 -5.65 -4.01 6.36
CA PRO A 427 -5.71 -3.40 7.69
C PRO A 427 -4.36 -2.82 8.16
N GLY A 428 -3.24 -3.27 7.57
CA GLY A 428 -1.88 -2.88 7.94
C GLY A 428 -1.42 -1.57 7.29
N THR A 429 -2.07 -0.45 7.58
CA THR A 429 -1.72 0.89 7.04
C THR A 429 -1.96 2.03 8.05
N GLY A 430 -1.34 3.19 7.79
CA GLY A 430 -1.38 4.38 8.64
C GLY A 430 -2.69 5.18 8.59
N THR A 431 -3.36 5.22 7.44
CA THR A 431 -4.54 6.08 7.15
C THR A 431 -5.77 5.34 6.58
N PRO A 432 -6.17 4.16 7.12
CA PRO A 432 -7.20 3.33 6.51
C PRO A 432 -8.58 4.00 6.43
N GLU A 433 -9.00 4.37 5.22
CA GLU A 433 -10.35 4.82 4.88
C GLU A 433 -11.26 3.64 4.48
N ILE A 434 -12.52 3.63 4.89
CA ILE A 434 -13.46 2.52 4.60
C ILE A 434 -14.00 2.57 3.16
N ALA A 435 -14.64 1.47 2.72
CA ALA A 435 -15.29 1.31 1.41
C ALA A 435 -14.32 1.47 0.22
N GLY A 436 -13.09 0.98 0.39
CA GLY A 436 -12.01 1.06 -0.59
C GLY A 436 -12.11 0.08 -1.77
N LEU A 437 -11.06 0.03 -2.59
CA LEU A 437 -10.99 -0.88 -3.73
C LEU A 437 -10.81 -2.34 -3.28
N THR A 438 -11.29 -3.28 -4.09
CA THR A 438 -11.02 -4.71 -3.89
C THR A 438 -9.69 -5.14 -4.52
N PRO A 439 -9.02 -6.19 -4.01
CA PRO A 439 -7.83 -6.77 -4.64
C PRO A 439 -8.06 -7.20 -6.10
N ALA A 440 -9.28 -7.58 -6.48
CA ALA A 440 -9.62 -7.87 -7.87
C ALA A 440 -9.51 -6.62 -8.77
N GLN A 441 -10.00 -5.48 -8.31
CA GLN A 441 -9.91 -4.20 -9.02
C GLN A 441 -8.48 -3.67 -9.08
N ALA A 442 -7.67 -3.91 -8.04
CA ALA A 442 -6.23 -3.64 -8.08
C ALA A 442 -5.50 -4.44 -9.17
N LEU A 443 -5.86 -5.73 -9.35
CA LEU A 443 -5.36 -6.54 -10.45
C LEU A 443 -5.83 -6.01 -11.81
N GLU A 444 -7.07 -5.53 -11.95
CA GLU A 444 -7.55 -4.89 -13.19
C GLU A 444 -6.75 -3.62 -13.52
N ILE A 445 -6.43 -2.79 -12.53
CA ILE A 445 -5.61 -1.56 -12.71
C ILE A 445 -4.19 -1.92 -13.12
N ILE A 446 -3.49 -2.77 -12.36
CA ILE A 446 -2.09 -3.12 -12.63
C ILE A 446 -1.97 -3.85 -13.96
N ARG A 447 -2.77 -4.91 -14.21
CA ARG A 447 -2.77 -5.64 -15.49
C ARG A 447 -3.23 -4.75 -16.65
N GLY A 448 -4.11 -3.80 -16.38
CA GLY A 448 -4.53 -2.76 -17.30
C GLY A 448 -3.40 -1.83 -17.79
N CYS A 449 -2.23 -1.84 -17.15
CA CYS A 449 -1.04 -1.10 -17.57
C CYS A 449 -0.10 -1.90 -18.49
N LYS A 450 -0.37 -3.18 -18.80
CA LYS A 450 0.49 -3.99 -19.69
C LYS A 450 0.64 -3.31 -21.07
N GLY A 451 1.89 -3.15 -21.49
CA GLY A 451 2.25 -2.52 -22.77
C GLY A 451 2.50 -1.01 -22.69
N LEU A 452 2.29 -0.37 -21.53
CA LEU A 452 2.72 1.00 -21.30
C LEU A 452 4.23 1.07 -21.00
N ASN A 453 4.82 2.25 -21.24
CA ASN A 453 6.23 2.53 -21.01
C ASN A 453 6.51 2.83 -19.52
N ILE A 454 6.40 1.80 -18.70
CA ILE A 454 6.63 1.87 -17.25
C ILE A 454 8.13 1.95 -16.97
N VAL A 455 8.59 3.04 -16.35
CA VAL A 455 10.01 3.29 -16.01
C VAL A 455 10.32 3.12 -14.52
N GLY A 456 9.32 2.84 -13.69
CA GLY A 456 9.46 2.48 -12.27
C GLY A 456 8.10 2.28 -11.61
N CYS A 457 8.10 1.60 -10.45
CA CYS A 457 6.93 1.49 -9.59
C CYS A 457 7.29 1.60 -8.10
N ASP A 458 6.31 1.94 -7.26
CA ASP A 458 6.34 1.69 -5.83
C ASP A 458 5.05 1.05 -5.29
N LEU A 459 5.16 0.50 -4.09
CA LEU A 459 4.05 0.15 -3.21
C LEU A 459 4.37 0.61 -1.79
N VAL A 460 3.55 1.50 -1.23
CA VAL A 460 3.81 2.26 0.01
C VAL A 460 2.82 1.93 1.16
N GLU A 461 3.00 2.57 2.32
CA GLU A 461 2.20 2.56 3.55
C GLU A 461 1.88 1.18 4.19
N VAL A 462 2.52 0.10 3.75
CA VAL A 462 2.45 -1.20 4.44
C VAL A 462 3.09 -1.09 5.83
N ALA A 463 2.26 -0.99 6.86
CA ALA A 463 2.62 -0.81 8.26
C ALA A 463 2.33 -2.10 9.08
N PRO A 464 3.34 -2.98 9.28
CA PRO A 464 3.17 -4.29 9.93
C PRO A 464 2.53 -4.26 11.33
N MET A 465 2.65 -3.13 12.02
CA MET A 465 2.18 -2.94 13.40
C MET A 465 0.65 -3.05 13.53
N TYR A 466 -0.07 -2.78 12.43
CA TYR A 466 -1.53 -2.82 12.37
C TYR A 466 -2.09 -4.08 11.70
N ASP A 467 -1.21 -4.92 11.13
CA ASP A 467 -1.55 -6.27 10.65
C ASP A 467 -0.54 -7.32 11.12
N VAL A 468 -0.77 -7.78 12.35
CA VAL A 468 0.00 -8.87 13.00
C VAL A 468 -0.15 -10.20 12.26
N SER A 469 -1.12 -10.35 11.36
CA SER A 469 -1.30 -11.56 10.54
C SER A 469 -0.47 -11.56 9.25
N GLY A 470 0.06 -10.41 8.83
CA GLY A 470 0.89 -10.27 7.64
C GLY A 470 0.14 -10.30 6.30
N ASN A 471 -1.20 -10.40 6.31
CA ASN A 471 -2.02 -10.44 5.09
C ASN A 471 -1.79 -9.22 4.18
N THR A 472 -1.63 -8.03 4.75
CA THR A 472 -1.35 -6.78 4.04
C THR A 472 0.02 -6.81 3.34
N ALA A 473 1.04 -7.37 4.00
CA ALA A 473 2.38 -7.54 3.42
C ALA A 473 2.42 -8.66 2.35
N LEU A 474 1.65 -9.74 2.54
CA LEU A 474 1.45 -10.79 1.54
C LEU A 474 0.72 -10.24 0.30
N LEU A 475 -0.32 -9.44 0.50
CA LEU A 475 -1.04 -8.74 -0.56
C LEU A 475 -0.10 -7.82 -1.34
N GLY A 476 0.68 -6.99 -0.64
CA GLY A 476 1.69 -6.13 -1.25
C GLY A 476 2.76 -6.90 -2.05
N ALA A 477 3.24 -8.04 -1.54
CA ALA A 477 4.19 -8.89 -2.25
C ALA A 477 3.61 -9.49 -3.55
N ASN A 478 2.29 -9.72 -3.63
CA ASN A 478 1.63 -10.17 -4.85
C ASN A 478 1.34 -9.01 -5.82
N LEU A 479 0.99 -7.82 -5.33
CA LEU A 479 0.82 -6.63 -6.17
C LEU A 479 2.15 -6.22 -6.85
N LEU A 480 3.27 -6.26 -6.11
CA LEU A 480 4.62 -6.05 -6.67
C LEU A 480 5.02 -7.12 -7.70
N PHE A 481 4.52 -8.35 -7.59
CA PHE A 481 4.69 -9.38 -8.62
C PHE A 481 3.87 -9.09 -9.88
N GLU A 482 2.66 -8.56 -9.74
CA GLU A 482 1.82 -8.17 -10.87
C GLU A 482 2.39 -6.94 -11.58
N MET A 483 2.94 -5.96 -10.85
CA MET A 483 3.72 -4.84 -11.40
C MET A 483 4.91 -5.35 -12.21
N LEU A 484 5.72 -6.27 -11.65
CA LEU A 484 6.82 -6.92 -12.35
C LEU A 484 6.35 -7.61 -13.64
N CYS A 485 5.19 -8.28 -13.64
CA CYS A 485 4.64 -8.95 -14.82
C CYS A 485 4.23 -7.98 -15.96
N VAL A 486 3.85 -6.74 -15.64
CA VAL A 486 3.39 -5.76 -16.65
C VAL A 486 4.49 -4.92 -17.27
N LEU A 487 5.71 -4.94 -16.71
CA LEU A 487 6.85 -4.21 -17.26
C LEU A 487 7.13 -4.53 -18.75
N PRO A 488 7.76 -3.58 -19.48
CA PRO A 488 8.34 -3.82 -20.80
C PRO A 488 9.27 -5.04 -20.82
N GLY A 489 9.36 -5.72 -21.96
CA GLY A 489 10.22 -6.91 -22.15
C GLY A 489 9.69 -8.21 -21.54
N VAL A 490 8.79 -8.19 -20.55
CA VAL A 490 8.20 -9.42 -19.98
C VAL A 490 7.30 -10.12 -20.97
N LYS A 491 7.71 -11.33 -21.36
CA LYS A 491 7.01 -12.25 -22.27
C LYS A 491 5.81 -12.91 -21.58
N THR A 492 4.82 -13.30 -22.38
CA THR A 492 3.74 -14.22 -22.04
C THR A 492 3.97 -15.55 -22.75
N LEU A 493 3.80 -16.66 -22.04
CA LEU A 493 3.92 -18.04 -22.53
C LEU A 493 2.60 -18.59 -23.08
#